data_AF-A0A2N8LYK4-F1
#
_entry.id   AF-A0A2N8LYK4-F1
#
_cell.length_a   1.000
_cell.length_b   1.000
_cell.length_c   1.000
_cell.angle_alpha   90.00
_cell.angle_beta   90.00
_cell.angle_gamma   90.00
#
_symmetry.space_group_name_H-M   'P 1'
#
loop_
_entity.id
_entity.type
_entity.pdbx_description
1 polymer ?
#
loop_
_entity_poly.entity_id
_entity_poly.type
_entity_poly.pdbx_seq_one_letter_code
_entity_poly.pdbx_strand_id
1 'polypeptide(L)'
;MCGLTDQVDFTVTAGELGALLLENREIKERQPIFNRRQRRYRQLHTWVLNPAPNGFLVPGLFRPADNNPLWQQDCFGLYRSPRQAHQALEKWVKDAQLCPAICGLERHQGACFSWQLGRCRGACCGEETADQHNQRLLGTLLAHQIQAWPYRGTLVIRERSDDAEDYHLIRQWCHLTTLQQPPSPNDLSLPYSPCFDLDSYRMLVQFLNRGIEHFVMS
;
A
#
# COMPACT_ATOMS: atom_id res chain seq x y z
N MET A 1 -2.93 -10.34 -31.09
CA MET A 1 -2.77 -11.11 -29.84
C MET A 1 -2.85 -12.60 -30.12
N CYS A 2 -3.91 -13.12 -30.76
CA CYS A 2 -4.04 -14.56 -31.05
C CYS A 2 -3.06 -15.15 -32.08
N GLY A 3 -2.42 -14.34 -32.94
CA GLY A 3 -1.47 -14.84 -33.95
C GLY A 3 -0.04 -15.11 -33.45
N LEU A 4 0.23 -14.91 -32.15
CA LEU A 4 1.53 -15.15 -31.50
C LEU A 4 1.40 -16.17 -30.36
N THR A 5 0.30 -16.92 -30.30
CA THR A 5 -0.03 -17.83 -29.20
C THR A 5 -0.13 -19.26 -29.74
N ASP A 6 0.92 -20.04 -29.52
CA ASP A 6 0.99 -21.43 -29.98
C ASP A 6 0.55 -22.44 -28.91
N GLN A 7 0.61 -22.07 -27.63
CA GLN A 7 0.27 -22.93 -26.49
C GLN A 7 -0.46 -22.14 -25.40
N VAL A 8 -1.40 -22.81 -24.73
CA VAL A 8 -2.12 -22.30 -23.55
C VAL A 8 -2.02 -23.34 -22.44
N ASP A 9 -1.46 -22.92 -21.31
CA ASP A 9 -1.42 -23.71 -20.07
C ASP A 9 -2.32 -23.06 -19.02
N PHE A 10 -2.76 -23.84 -18.03
CA PHE A 10 -3.56 -23.36 -16.91
C PHE A 10 -3.14 -24.02 -15.60
N THR A 11 -3.49 -23.38 -14.49
CA THR A 11 -3.32 -23.92 -13.14
C THR A 11 -4.60 -23.66 -12.36
N VAL A 12 -5.14 -24.72 -11.76
CA VAL A 12 -6.35 -24.64 -10.93
C VAL A 12 -5.97 -24.20 -9.52
N THR A 13 -6.79 -23.34 -8.92
CA THR A 13 -6.65 -22.86 -7.53
C THR A 13 -7.98 -23.05 -6.81
N ALA A 14 -7.96 -23.14 -5.48
CA ALA A 14 -9.15 -23.39 -4.67
C ALA A 14 -10.08 -22.16 -4.54
N GLY A 15 -9.63 -20.97 -4.93
CA GLY A 15 -10.43 -19.76 -4.88
C GLY A 15 -9.83 -18.56 -5.64
N GLU A 16 -10.56 -17.43 -5.56
CA GLU A 16 -10.23 -16.20 -6.30
C GLU A 16 -8.94 -15.55 -5.78
N LEU A 17 -8.72 -15.55 -4.45
CA LEU A 17 -7.51 -14.93 -3.89
C LEU A 17 -6.26 -15.69 -4.35
N GLY A 18 -6.29 -17.01 -4.31
CA GLY A 18 -5.22 -17.90 -4.76
C GLY A 18 -4.91 -17.68 -6.24
N ALA A 19 -5.94 -17.59 -7.08
CA ALA A 19 -5.78 -17.28 -8.50
C ALA A 19 -5.07 -15.93 -8.71
N LEU A 20 -5.50 -14.89 -8.00
CA LEU A 20 -4.93 -13.55 -8.10
C LEU A 20 -3.50 -13.46 -7.55
N LEU A 21 -3.20 -14.15 -6.45
CA LEU A 21 -1.84 -14.23 -5.88
C LEU A 21 -0.89 -14.98 -6.82
N LEU A 22 -1.34 -16.10 -7.39
CA LEU A 22 -0.58 -16.87 -8.37
C LEU A 22 -0.32 -16.05 -9.63
N GLU A 23 -1.36 -15.41 -10.19
CA GLU A 23 -1.22 -14.53 -11.36
C GLU A 23 -0.19 -13.43 -11.09
N ASN A 24 -0.31 -12.73 -9.96
CA ASN A 24 0.61 -11.67 -9.57
C ASN A 24 2.06 -12.15 -9.48
N ARG A 25 2.28 -13.36 -8.92
CA ARG A 25 3.60 -13.99 -8.84
C ARG A 25 4.15 -14.34 -10.22
N GLU A 26 3.37 -15.03 -11.06
CA GLU A 26 3.79 -15.48 -12.39
C GLU A 26 4.15 -14.30 -13.30
N ILE A 27 3.37 -13.21 -13.25
CA ILE A 27 3.67 -12.00 -14.03
C ILE A 27 5.01 -11.39 -13.60
N LYS A 28 5.33 -11.39 -12.30
CA LYS A 28 6.56 -10.85 -11.77
C LYS A 28 7.78 -11.69 -12.09
N GLU A 29 7.62 -13.01 -12.04
CA GLU A 29 8.69 -13.97 -12.33
C GLU A 29 8.98 -14.05 -13.83
N ARG A 30 7.95 -14.17 -14.67
CA ARG A 30 8.10 -14.36 -16.12
C ARG A 30 8.21 -13.06 -16.93
N GLN A 31 7.76 -11.94 -16.37
CA GLN A 31 7.75 -10.62 -17.02
C GLN A 31 7.24 -10.62 -18.49
N PRO A 32 6.08 -11.24 -18.78
CA PRO A 32 5.63 -11.42 -20.15
C PRO A 32 5.46 -10.08 -20.89
N ILE A 33 5.72 -10.07 -22.19
CA ILE A 33 5.78 -8.86 -23.02
C ILE A 33 4.50 -8.02 -23.00
N PHE A 34 3.35 -8.66 -22.79
CA PHE A 34 2.03 -8.02 -22.79
C PHE A 34 1.61 -7.52 -21.40
N ASN A 35 2.06 -8.14 -20.30
CA ASN A 35 1.80 -7.64 -18.95
C ASN A 35 2.81 -6.54 -18.62
N ARG A 36 2.52 -5.32 -19.07
CA ARG A 36 3.36 -4.14 -18.83
C ARG A 36 3.10 -3.48 -17.47
N ARG A 37 1.89 -3.61 -16.91
CA ARG A 37 1.42 -2.89 -15.70
C ARG A 37 1.65 -3.62 -14.37
N GLN A 38 2.03 -4.90 -14.40
CA GLN A 38 2.16 -5.75 -13.19
C GLN A 38 3.59 -6.30 -13.01
N ARG A 39 4.56 -5.80 -13.78
CA ARG A 39 5.98 -6.17 -13.61
C ARG A 39 6.49 -5.61 -12.29
N ARG A 40 7.41 -6.34 -11.63
CA ARG A 40 7.97 -6.00 -10.31
C ARG A 40 8.24 -4.50 -10.17
N TYR A 41 7.47 -3.83 -9.32
CA TYR A 41 7.76 -2.48 -8.88
C TYR A 41 8.78 -2.55 -7.75
N ARG A 42 10.05 -2.32 -8.09
CA ARG A 42 11.15 -2.37 -7.11
C ARG A 42 11.10 -1.27 -6.05
N GLN A 43 10.27 -0.23 -6.22
CA GLN A 43 10.35 0.98 -5.39
C GLN A 43 8.96 1.61 -5.21
N LEU A 44 8.29 1.24 -4.12
CA LEU A 44 7.06 1.92 -3.69
C LEU A 44 7.40 3.22 -2.95
N HIS A 45 6.51 4.18 -3.03
CA HIS A 45 6.61 5.46 -2.33
C HIS A 45 5.36 5.64 -1.46
N THR A 46 5.52 6.24 -0.29
CA THR A 46 4.44 6.54 0.65
C THR A 46 4.67 7.92 1.25
N TRP A 47 3.64 8.52 1.83
CA TRP A 47 3.77 9.76 2.59
C TRP A 47 3.93 9.46 4.07
N VAL A 48 4.82 10.19 4.72
CA VAL A 48 4.96 10.21 6.18
C VAL A 48 4.80 11.64 6.65
N LEU A 49 4.33 11.84 7.88
CA LEU A 49 4.19 13.18 8.44
C LEU A 49 5.38 13.50 9.35
N ASN A 50 6.11 14.56 9.00
CA ASN A 50 7.27 15.00 9.77
C ASN A 50 6.90 16.26 10.57
N PRO A 51 7.17 16.30 11.89
CA PRO A 51 6.97 17.52 12.66
C PRO A 51 8.00 18.58 12.27
N ALA A 52 7.53 19.79 12.03
CA ALA A 52 8.38 20.96 11.80
C ALA A 52 8.50 21.81 13.09
N PRO A 53 9.60 22.58 13.27
CA PRO A 53 9.82 23.39 14.47
C PRO A 53 8.73 24.43 14.77
N ASN A 54 7.96 24.83 13.75
CA ASN A 54 6.84 25.77 13.86
C ASN A 54 5.50 25.09 14.20
N GLY A 55 5.53 23.81 14.60
CA GLY A 55 4.36 23.05 15.05
C GLY A 55 3.54 22.40 13.93
N PHE A 56 3.83 22.67 12.66
CA PHE A 56 3.12 22.06 11.55
C PHE A 56 3.62 20.64 11.25
N LEU A 57 2.73 19.78 10.79
CA LEU A 57 3.06 18.49 10.19
C LEU A 57 3.26 18.66 8.69
N VAL A 58 4.41 18.22 8.19
CA VAL A 58 4.78 18.33 6.77
C VAL A 58 4.84 16.94 6.14
N PRO A 59 4.05 16.66 5.09
CA PRO A 59 4.17 15.43 4.32
C PRO A 59 5.56 15.31 3.67
N GLY A 60 6.30 14.26 4.04
CA GLY A 60 7.55 13.88 3.41
C GLY A 60 7.35 12.62 2.56
N LEU A 61 7.90 12.62 1.34
CA LEU A 61 7.89 11.44 0.51
C LEU A 61 8.90 10.44 1.04
N PHE A 62 8.42 9.30 1.52
CA PHE A 62 9.24 8.23 2.05
C PHE A 62 9.32 7.06 1.08
N ARG A 63 10.51 6.47 1.00
CA ARG A 63 10.76 5.25 0.27
C ARG A 63 11.20 4.17 1.27
N PRO A 64 10.41 3.11 1.45
CA PRO A 64 10.84 1.97 2.26
C PRO A 64 12.11 1.36 1.67
N ALA A 65 13.04 1.00 2.53
CA ALA A 65 14.17 0.17 2.12
C ALA A 65 13.69 -1.29 2.02
N ASP A 66 14.34 -2.09 1.17
CA ASP A 66 13.98 -3.51 0.98
C ASP A 66 14.05 -4.32 2.30
N ASN A 67 14.84 -3.84 3.26
CA ASN A 67 15.03 -4.40 4.59
C ASN A 67 14.39 -3.59 5.73
N ASN A 68 13.74 -2.45 5.43
CA ASN A 68 13.05 -1.64 6.44
C ASN A 68 11.53 -1.72 6.21
N PRO A 69 10.81 -2.48 7.04
CA PRO A 69 9.38 -2.63 6.87
C PRO A 69 8.65 -1.28 6.95
N LEU A 70 7.70 -1.09 6.03
CA LEU A 70 6.74 0.03 5.98
C LEU A 70 5.99 0.33 7.29
N TRP A 71 6.06 -0.56 8.29
CA TRP A 71 5.24 -0.58 9.50
C TRP A 71 5.90 0.05 10.73
N GLN A 72 7.10 0.63 10.60
CA GLN A 72 7.78 1.27 11.75
C GLN A 72 7.21 2.66 12.08
N GLN A 73 6.41 3.23 11.19
CA GLN A 73 5.76 4.54 11.36
C GLN A 73 4.49 4.62 10.53
N ASP A 74 3.63 5.59 10.86
CA ASP A 74 2.44 5.87 10.09
C ASP A 74 2.79 6.31 8.66
N CYS A 75 2.29 5.53 7.70
CA CYS A 75 2.51 5.71 6.29
C CYS A 75 1.17 5.88 5.57
N PHE A 76 1.09 6.79 4.62
CA PHE A 76 -0.15 7.20 3.97
C PHE A 76 -0.05 7.07 2.45
N GLY A 77 -0.88 6.18 1.90
CA GLY A 77 -0.92 5.83 0.49
C GLY A 77 0.32 5.04 0.04
N LEU A 78 0.16 4.34 -1.08
CA LEU A 78 1.25 3.60 -1.72
C LEU A 78 1.23 3.88 -3.22
N TYR A 79 2.37 4.31 -3.74
CA TYR A 79 2.50 4.83 -5.10
C TYR A 79 3.67 4.17 -5.82
N ARG A 80 3.47 3.89 -7.11
CA ARG A 80 4.48 3.25 -7.96
C ARG A 80 5.54 4.24 -8.46
N SER A 81 5.33 5.53 -8.27
CA SER A 81 6.29 6.58 -8.63
C SER A 81 6.11 7.82 -7.76
N PRO A 82 7.16 8.65 -7.61
CA PRO A 82 7.05 9.95 -6.95
C PRO A 82 5.97 10.82 -7.57
N ARG A 83 5.83 10.80 -8.91
CA ARG A 83 4.82 11.58 -9.63
C ARG A 83 3.39 11.22 -9.18
N GLN A 84 3.09 9.93 -9.05
CA GLN A 84 1.77 9.50 -8.58
C GLN A 84 1.52 9.94 -7.13
N ALA A 85 2.54 9.86 -6.28
CA ALA A 85 2.44 10.30 -4.89
C ALA A 85 2.13 11.80 -4.80
N HIS A 86 2.84 12.64 -5.56
CA HIS A 86 2.63 14.09 -5.60
C HIS A 86 1.24 14.44 -6.14
N GLN A 87 0.78 13.78 -7.21
CA GLN A 87 -0.58 13.99 -7.73
C GLN A 87 -1.67 13.68 -6.69
N ALA A 88 -1.47 12.64 -5.88
CA ALA A 88 -2.38 12.33 -4.79
C ALA A 88 -2.33 13.40 -3.68
N LEU A 89 -1.14 13.86 -3.28
CA LEU A 89 -0.99 14.92 -2.29
C LEU A 89 -1.63 16.24 -2.77
N GLU A 90 -1.39 16.63 -4.02
CA GLU A 90 -2.03 17.80 -4.65
C GLU A 90 -3.56 17.71 -4.59
N LYS A 91 -4.11 16.52 -4.87
CA LYS A 91 -5.54 16.27 -4.76
C LYS A 91 -6.03 16.43 -3.32
N TRP A 92 -5.37 15.81 -2.35
CA TRP A 92 -5.74 15.93 -0.93
C TRP A 92 -5.69 17.37 -0.44
N VAL A 93 -4.63 18.11 -0.81
CA VAL A 93 -4.47 19.52 -0.46
C VAL A 93 -5.62 20.36 -1.00
N LYS A 94 -6.01 20.12 -2.25
CA LYS A 94 -7.15 20.80 -2.87
C LYS A 94 -8.48 20.45 -2.21
N ASP A 95 -8.76 19.16 -2.07
CA ASP A 95 -10.05 18.64 -1.59
C ASP A 95 -10.31 19.07 -0.13
N ALA A 96 -9.26 19.11 0.70
CA ALA A 96 -9.35 19.51 2.10
C ALA A 96 -9.02 20.98 2.38
N GLN A 97 -8.81 21.80 1.35
CA GLN A 97 -8.39 23.22 1.45
C GLN A 97 -7.17 23.42 2.37
N LEU A 98 -6.19 22.53 2.28
CA LEU A 98 -4.95 22.61 3.04
C LEU A 98 -4.04 23.65 2.42
N CYS A 99 -3.08 24.16 3.20
CA CYS A 99 -2.08 25.06 2.67
C CYS A 99 -1.01 24.30 1.86
N PRO A 100 -0.91 24.51 0.53
CA PRO A 100 0.08 23.82 -0.31
C PRO A 100 1.53 24.13 0.12
N ALA A 101 1.77 25.34 0.62
CA ALA A 101 3.07 25.75 1.11
C ALA A 101 3.50 24.98 2.38
N ILE A 102 2.60 24.86 3.37
CA ILE A 102 2.86 24.04 4.57
C ILE A 102 3.01 22.55 4.20
N CYS A 103 2.23 22.07 3.23
CA CYS A 103 2.34 20.71 2.73
C CYS A 103 3.58 20.46 1.85
N GLY A 104 4.45 21.46 1.66
CA GLY A 104 5.72 21.31 0.92
C GLY A 104 5.58 21.24 -0.61
N LEU A 105 4.40 21.56 -1.17
CA LEU A 105 4.16 21.53 -2.61
C LEU A 105 4.67 22.78 -3.35
N GLU A 106 4.82 23.90 -2.64
CA GLU A 106 5.34 25.14 -3.19
C GLU A 106 6.19 25.90 -2.17
N ARG A 107 7.12 26.71 -2.68
CA ARG A 107 7.85 27.67 -1.85
C ARG A 107 6.97 28.87 -1.58
N HIS A 108 7.09 29.47 -0.41
CA HIS A 108 6.30 30.65 -0.04
C HIS A 108 7.13 31.70 0.68
N GLN A 109 6.75 32.96 0.50
CA GLN A 109 7.15 34.10 1.31
C GLN A 109 5.87 34.88 1.62
N GLY A 110 5.30 34.67 2.81
CA GLY A 110 3.97 35.15 3.16
C GLY A 110 2.84 34.24 2.67
N ALA A 111 1.70 34.84 2.30
CA ALA A 111 0.48 34.12 1.95
C ALA A 111 0.60 33.39 0.60
N CYS A 112 0.19 32.11 0.57
CA CYS A 112 0.21 31.29 -0.64
C CYS A 112 -0.85 31.73 -1.67
N PHE A 113 -0.61 31.43 -2.96
CA PHE A 113 -1.54 31.76 -4.04
C PHE A 113 -2.91 31.09 -3.84
N SER A 114 -2.94 29.88 -3.30
CA SER A 114 -4.19 29.18 -2.98
C SER A 114 -5.03 29.91 -1.94
N TRP A 115 -4.42 30.66 -1.02
CA TRP A 115 -5.16 31.47 -0.04
C TRP A 115 -5.80 32.68 -0.71
N GLN A 116 -5.06 33.36 -1.60
CA GLN A 116 -5.60 34.48 -2.39
C GLN A 116 -6.82 34.08 -3.24
N LEU A 117 -6.88 32.81 -3.65
CA LEU A 117 -8.00 32.23 -4.39
C LEU A 117 -9.12 31.64 -3.49
N GLY A 118 -9.03 31.75 -2.16
CA GLY A 118 -10.01 31.17 -1.22
C GLY A 118 -10.00 29.63 -1.14
N ARG A 119 -8.90 28.98 -1.57
CA ARG A 119 -8.73 27.52 -1.60
C ARG A 119 -7.83 26.99 -0.49
N CYS A 120 -7.30 27.86 0.35
CA CYS A 120 -6.49 27.57 1.52
C CYS A 120 -6.98 28.44 2.67
N ARG A 121 -6.90 27.95 3.91
CA ARG A 121 -7.33 28.69 5.12
C ARG A 121 -6.24 29.58 5.74
N GLY A 122 -5.08 29.68 5.10
CA GLY A 122 -4.07 30.70 5.45
C GLY A 122 -3.07 30.30 6.53
N ALA A 123 -2.82 28.99 6.71
CA ALA A 123 -1.80 28.50 7.65
C ALA A 123 -0.40 29.12 7.42
N CYS A 124 -0.01 29.35 6.16
CA CYS A 124 1.27 29.97 5.82
C CYS A 124 1.39 31.47 6.20
N CYS A 125 0.27 32.15 6.47
CA CYS A 125 0.24 33.57 6.83
C CYS A 125 -0.37 33.84 8.21
N GLY A 126 -0.58 32.79 9.02
CA GLY A 126 -1.04 32.91 10.41
C GLY A 126 -2.56 33.01 10.60
N GLU A 127 -3.35 32.99 9.53
CA GLU A 127 -4.83 33.02 9.61
C GLU A 127 -5.42 31.69 10.11
N GLU A 128 -4.65 30.59 9.97
CA GLU A 128 -4.99 29.27 10.52
C GLU A 128 -3.85 28.78 11.41
N THR A 129 -4.20 28.25 12.59
CA THR A 129 -3.23 27.71 13.53
C THR A 129 -2.66 26.37 13.07
N ALA A 130 -1.48 26.01 13.57
CA ALA A 130 -0.87 24.71 13.30
C ALA A 130 -1.78 23.54 13.69
N ASP A 131 -2.42 23.59 14.86
CA ASP A 131 -3.30 22.53 15.33
C ASP A 131 -4.51 22.33 14.42
N GLN A 132 -5.17 23.42 14.00
CA GLN A 132 -6.31 23.36 13.08
C GLN A 132 -5.92 22.79 11.72
N HIS A 133 -4.78 23.23 11.17
CA HIS A 133 -4.26 22.70 9.91
C HIS A 133 -3.90 21.21 10.03
N ASN A 134 -3.17 20.84 11.07
CA ASN A 134 -2.73 19.46 11.34
C ASN A 134 -3.92 18.52 11.51
N GLN A 135 -4.98 18.93 12.21
CA GLN A 135 -6.20 18.12 12.34
C GLN A 135 -6.86 17.83 11.00
N ARG A 136 -6.95 18.83 10.10
CA ARG A 136 -7.49 18.63 8.75
C ARG A 136 -6.58 17.74 7.91
N LEU A 137 -5.27 17.94 7.99
CA LEU A 137 -4.30 17.10 7.31
C LEU A 137 -4.43 15.64 7.75
N LEU A 138 -4.39 15.37 9.05
CA LEU A 138 -4.57 14.04 9.61
C LEU A 138 -5.91 13.42 9.21
N GLY A 139 -7.02 14.15 9.36
CA GLY A 139 -8.35 13.68 8.96
C GLY A 139 -8.43 13.29 7.48
N THR A 140 -7.69 14.00 6.61
CA THR A 140 -7.61 13.69 5.17
C THR A 140 -6.77 12.45 4.90
N LEU A 141 -5.62 12.32 5.58
CA LEU A 141 -4.66 11.24 5.33
C LEU A 141 -5.05 9.91 5.98
N LEU A 142 -5.79 9.91 7.08
CA LEU A 142 -6.20 8.69 7.80
C LEU A 142 -6.93 7.68 6.90
N ALA A 143 -7.76 8.15 5.96
CA ALA A 143 -8.44 7.29 4.98
C ALA A 143 -7.47 6.55 4.03
N HIS A 144 -6.21 6.97 3.99
CA HIS A 144 -5.15 6.42 3.16
C HIS A 144 -4.05 5.74 3.97
N GLN A 145 -4.19 5.63 5.30
CA GLN A 145 -3.20 5.02 6.15
C GLN A 145 -3.01 3.53 5.78
N ILE A 146 -1.75 3.12 5.65
CA ILE A 146 -1.40 1.72 5.46
C ILE A 146 -1.64 1.01 6.78
N GLN A 147 -2.39 -0.09 6.74
CA GLN A 147 -2.71 -0.85 7.94
C GLN A 147 -1.43 -1.50 8.48
N ALA A 148 -1.10 -1.22 9.74
CA ALA A 148 -0.07 -1.96 10.44
C ALA A 148 -0.41 -3.45 10.47
N TRP A 149 0.59 -4.32 10.40
CA TRP A 149 0.38 -5.76 10.48
C TRP A 149 -0.28 -6.11 11.83
N PRO A 150 -1.55 -6.58 11.87
CA PRO A 150 -2.29 -6.68 13.12
C PRO A 150 -2.06 -8.01 13.85
N TYR A 151 -1.31 -8.94 13.24
CA TYR A 151 -1.14 -10.30 13.74
C TYR A 151 0.25 -10.50 14.36
N ARG A 152 0.33 -11.23 15.47
CA ARG A 152 1.62 -11.54 16.12
C ARG A 152 2.46 -12.59 15.38
N GLY A 153 1.83 -13.33 14.47
CA GLY A 153 2.46 -14.43 13.72
C GLY A 153 2.14 -14.40 12.24
N THR A 154 2.22 -15.58 11.63
CA THR A 154 1.86 -15.79 10.23
C THR A 154 0.35 -15.98 10.13
N LEU A 155 -0.28 -15.17 9.30
CA LEU A 155 -1.69 -15.33 8.95
C LEU A 155 -1.78 -16.44 7.90
N VAL A 156 -2.68 -17.38 8.10
CA VAL A 156 -3.04 -18.40 7.13
C VAL A 156 -4.44 -18.10 6.62
N ILE A 157 -4.57 -17.84 5.33
CA ILE A 157 -5.86 -17.69 4.67
C ILE A 157 -6.19 -19.02 4.01
N ARG A 158 -7.41 -19.53 4.24
CA ARG A 158 -7.88 -20.79 3.67
C ARG A 158 -8.87 -20.51 2.56
N GLU A 159 -8.67 -21.12 1.41
CA GLU A 159 -9.65 -21.20 0.33
C GLU A 159 -10.02 -22.65 0.07
N ARG A 160 -11.29 -22.90 -0.26
CA ARG A 160 -11.82 -24.23 -0.53
C ARG A 160 -12.77 -24.19 -1.72
N SER A 161 -12.57 -25.13 -2.63
CA SER A 161 -13.52 -25.50 -3.67
C SER A 161 -14.04 -26.93 -3.43
N ASP A 162 -14.83 -27.47 -4.35
CA ASP A 162 -15.32 -28.84 -4.27
C ASP A 162 -14.17 -29.87 -4.32
N ASP A 163 -13.10 -29.54 -5.05
CA ASP A 163 -12.01 -30.47 -5.38
C ASP A 163 -10.64 -30.08 -4.78
N ALA A 164 -10.50 -28.89 -4.17
CA ALA A 164 -9.20 -28.39 -3.69
C ALA A 164 -9.33 -27.55 -2.41
N GLU A 165 -8.25 -27.55 -1.62
CA GLU A 165 -8.07 -26.64 -0.48
C GLU A 165 -6.68 -26.01 -0.53
N ASP A 166 -6.65 -24.68 -0.57
CA ASP A 166 -5.42 -23.88 -0.55
C ASP A 166 -5.25 -23.18 0.81
N TYR A 167 -4.01 -23.15 1.29
CA TYR A 167 -3.60 -22.44 2.51
C TYR A 167 -2.52 -21.41 2.15
N HIS A 168 -2.86 -20.13 2.15
CA HIS A 168 -1.96 -19.04 1.82
C HIS A 168 -1.30 -18.48 3.08
N LEU A 169 0.02 -18.62 3.18
CA LEU A 169 0.81 -18.11 4.31
C LEU A 169 1.20 -16.66 4.04
N ILE A 170 0.76 -15.76 4.90
CA ILE A 170 0.97 -14.32 4.81
C ILE A 170 1.68 -13.83 6.07
N ARG A 171 2.77 -13.08 5.91
CA ARG A 171 3.47 -12.43 7.03
C ARG A 171 3.86 -11.02 6.65
N GLN A 172 3.52 -10.06 7.51
CA GLN A 172 3.77 -8.63 7.25
C GLN A 172 3.31 -8.20 5.84
N TRP A 173 2.06 -8.55 5.50
CA TRP A 173 1.45 -8.29 4.18
C TRP A 173 2.19 -8.89 2.97
N CYS A 174 3.16 -9.76 3.19
CA CYS A 174 3.86 -10.50 2.14
C CYS A 174 3.24 -11.89 2.03
N HIS A 175 2.83 -12.28 0.82
CA HIS A 175 2.54 -13.69 0.52
C HIS A 175 3.86 -14.47 0.49
N LEU A 176 3.93 -15.51 1.32
CA LEU A 176 5.12 -16.36 1.47
C LEU A 176 5.03 -17.57 0.55
N THR A 177 3.92 -18.31 0.64
CA THR A 177 3.63 -19.48 -0.18
C THR A 177 2.16 -19.86 -0.11
N THR A 178 1.75 -20.79 -0.97
CA THR A 178 0.47 -21.51 -0.90
C THR A 178 0.76 -23.00 -0.68
N LEU A 179 0.01 -23.65 0.22
CA LEU A 179 0.09 -25.08 0.49
C LEU A 179 -1.25 -25.76 0.14
N GLN A 180 -1.19 -27.01 -0.32
CA GLN A 180 -2.38 -27.83 -0.61
C GLN A 180 -2.81 -28.71 0.58
N GLN A 181 -2.30 -28.39 1.77
CA GLN A 181 -2.57 -29.10 3.01
C GLN A 181 -2.45 -28.13 4.20
N PRO A 182 -3.09 -28.43 5.33
CA PRO A 182 -2.97 -27.62 6.53
C PRO A 182 -1.50 -27.39 6.92
N PRO A 183 -1.08 -26.15 7.20
CA PRO A 183 0.29 -25.83 7.55
C PRO A 183 0.73 -26.44 8.88
N SER A 184 2.00 -26.83 8.94
CA SER A 184 2.71 -27.26 10.13
C SER A 184 3.70 -26.18 10.62
N PRO A 185 4.19 -26.24 11.87
CA PRO A 185 5.22 -25.32 12.34
C PRO A 185 6.49 -25.30 11.49
N ASN A 186 6.84 -26.41 10.83
CA ASN A 186 8.00 -26.47 9.95
C ASN A 186 7.84 -25.57 8.72
N ASP A 187 6.62 -25.40 8.21
CA ASP A 187 6.34 -24.54 7.05
C ASP A 187 6.62 -23.06 7.36
N LEU A 188 6.52 -22.66 8.63
CA LEU A 188 6.79 -21.28 9.06
C LEU A 188 8.29 -20.94 9.13
N SER A 189 9.13 -21.98 9.27
CA SER A 189 10.58 -21.86 9.48
C SER A 189 11.40 -21.72 8.19
N LEU A 190 10.76 -21.87 7.03
CA LEU A 190 11.43 -21.77 5.74
C LEU A 190 11.97 -20.36 5.50
N PRO A 191 13.14 -20.22 4.84
CA PRO A 191 13.74 -18.92 4.54
C PRO A 191 12.98 -18.26 3.38
N TYR A 192 11.76 -17.82 3.64
CA TYR A 192 11.05 -16.95 2.72
C TYR A 192 11.77 -15.60 2.67
N SER A 193 11.95 -15.06 1.47
CA SER A 193 12.31 -13.66 1.28
C SER A 193 11.01 -12.86 1.23
N PRO A 194 10.50 -12.31 2.34
CA PRO A 194 9.26 -11.54 2.32
C PRO A 194 9.44 -10.35 1.38
N CYS A 195 8.56 -10.26 0.39
CA CYS A 195 8.56 -9.18 -0.56
C CYS A 195 7.19 -8.52 -0.52
N PHE A 196 7.15 -7.30 -0.01
CA PHE A 196 5.92 -6.53 0.02
C PHE A 196 5.55 -6.09 -1.40
N ASP A 197 4.27 -6.24 -1.73
CA ASP A 197 3.71 -5.80 -3.00
C ASP A 197 2.41 -5.03 -2.81
N LEU A 198 2.28 -3.94 -3.56
CA LEU A 198 1.09 -3.09 -3.50
C LEU A 198 -0.18 -3.83 -3.93
N ASP A 199 -0.11 -4.62 -5.00
CA ASP A 199 -1.29 -5.32 -5.51
C ASP A 199 -1.67 -6.46 -4.53
N SER A 200 -0.70 -7.25 -4.06
CA SER A 200 -0.95 -8.26 -3.02
C SER A 200 -1.53 -7.65 -1.74
N TYR A 201 -0.99 -6.53 -1.25
CA TYR A 201 -1.54 -5.83 -0.08
C TYR A 201 -3.01 -5.45 -0.27
N ARG A 202 -3.34 -4.82 -1.40
CA ARG A 202 -4.72 -4.39 -1.70
C ARG A 202 -5.67 -5.57 -1.75
N MET A 203 -5.26 -6.65 -2.41
CA MET A 203 -6.05 -7.87 -2.49
C MET A 203 -6.25 -8.47 -1.09
N LEU A 204 -5.19 -8.64 -0.31
CA LEU A 204 -5.27 -9.18 1.05
C LEU A 204 -6.22 -8.37 1.94
N VAL A 205 -6.09 -7.04 1.97
CA VAL A 205 -7.00 -6.17 2.74
C VAL A 205 -8.43 -6.31 2.26
N GLN A 206 -8.66 -6.33 0.94
CA GLN A 206 -9.99 -6.48 0.36
C GLN A 206 -10.65 -7.81 0.75
N PHE A 207 -9.93 -8.94 0.64
CA PHE A 207 -10.47 -10.26 0.99
C PHE A 207 -10.67 -10.43 2.49
N LEU A 208 -9.77 -9.90 3.33
CA LEU A 208 -9.95 -9.88 4.78
C LEU A 208 -11.19 -9.08 5.19
N ASN A 209 -11.43 -7.92 4.57
CA ASN A 209 -12.63 -7.12 4.84
C ASN A 209 -13.93 -7.79 4.36
N ARG A 210 -13.84 -8.75 3.42
CA ARG A 210 -14.97 -9.59 2.99
C ARG A 210 -15.23 -10.78 3.91
N GLY A 211 -14.37 -11.01 4.92
CA GLY A 211 -14.52 -12.12 5.87
C GLY A 211 -14.04 -13.46 5.33
N ILE A 212 -13.00 -13.49 4.50
CA ILE A 212 -12.36 -14.75 4.06
C ILE A 212 -11.90 -15.58 5.28
N GLU A 213 -12.03 -16.91 5.21
CA GLU A 213 -11.62 -17.82 6.29
C GLU A 213 -10.11 -17.71 6.53
N HIS A 214 -9.70 -17.45 7.77
CA HIS A 214 -8.29 -17.34 8.14
C HIS A 214 -8.05 -17.63 9.62
N PHE A 215 -6.80 -17.96 9.95
CA PHE A 215 -6.32 -18.14 11.32
C PHE A 215 -4.86 -17.70 11.44
N VAL A 216 -4.37 -17.51 12.67
CA VAL A 216 -2.98 -17.08 12.91
C VAL A 216 -2.20 -18.21 13.54
N MET A 217 -1.02 -18.50 12.98
CA MET A 217 -0.04 -19.39 13.57
C MET A 217 1.14 -18.59 14.12
N SER A 218 1.51 -18.88 15.36
CA SER A 218 2.65 -18.30 16.08
C SER A 218 3.87 -19.21 16.06
#